data_AF-X1G913-F1
#
_entry.id   AF-X1G913-F1
#
_cell.length_a   1.000
_cell.length_b   1.000
_cell.length_c   1.000
_cell.angle_alpha   90.00
_cell.angle_beta   90.00
_cell.angle_gamma   90.00
#
_symmetry.space_group_name_H-M   'P 1'
#
loop_
_entity.id
_entity.type
_entity.pdbx_description
1 polymer ?
#
loop_
_entity_poly.entity_id
_entity_poly.type
_entity_poly.pdbx_seq_one_letter_code
_entity_poly.pdbx_strand_id
1 'polypeptide(L)' 'MDRNMRGGAVVLSPRDNVATATRDLEVGTSVPLGEMEKRHTVVLKEPIRFAHKFSLKPISKGTAIIKYGEVIGLA' A
#
# COMPACT_ATOMS: atom_id res chain seq x y z
N MET A 1 15.56 -9.21 7.45
CA MET A 1 15.74 -9.66 6.05
C MET A 1 14.65 -9.01 5.22
N ASP A 2 15.05 -8.12 4.31
CA ASP A 2 14.20 -7.17 3.59
C ASP A 2 13.04 -7.81 2.83
N ARG A 3 11.86 -7.77 3.42
CA ARG A 3 10.60 -8.00 2.71
C ARG A 3 9.89 -6.65 2.62
N ASN A 4 9.88 -6.03 1.43
CA ASN A 4 9.04 -4.89 1.04
C ASN A 4 9.48 -3.43 1.32
N MET A 5 10.78 -3.09 1.33
CA MET A 5 11.21 -1.65 1.39
C MET A 5 11.53 -0.99 0.04
N ARG A 6 11.33 -1.68 -1.09
CA ARG A 6 11.61 -1.12 -2.42
C ARG A 6 10.35 -0.45 -2.98
N GLY A 7 10.40 0.85 -3.28
CA GLY A 7 9.30 1.59 -3.90
C GLY A 7 8.70 2.74 -3.08
N GLY A 8 9.17 2.99 -1.86
CA GLY A 8 8.65 4.08 -1.01
C GLY A 8 7.35 3.74 -0.26
N ALA A 9 7.00 2.46 -0.20
CA ALA A 9 5.83 1.96 0.53
C ALA A 9 6.09 0.57 1.11
N VAL A 10 5.34 0.21 2.15
CA VAL A 10 5.43 -1.09 2.83
C VAL A 10 4.08 -1.79 2.92
N VAL A 11 4.10 -3.07 2.53
CA VAL A 11 3.04 -4.06 2.70
C VAL A 11 3.58 -5.12 3.65
N LEU A 12 2.89 -5.44 4.73
CA LEU A 12 3.46 -6.30 5.79
C LEU A 12 2.85 -7.69 5.80
N SER A 13 1.66 -7.85 5.24
CA SER A 13 1.00 -9.14 5.08
C SER A 13 0.50 -9.33 3.64
N PRO A 14 0.51 -10.55 3.10
CA PRO A 14 -0.16 -10.87 1.84
C PRO A 14 -1.67 -10.58 1.86
N ARG A 15 -2.28 -10.47 3.06
CA ARG A 15 -3.71 -10.15 3.24
C ARG A 15 -3.98 -8.64 3.23
N ASP A 16 -2.96 -7.80 3.34
CA ASP A 16 -3.13 -6.35 3.36
C ASP A 16 -3.83 -5.87 2.09
N ASN A 17 -4.77 -4.94 2.22
CA ASN A 17 -5.36 -4.21 1.08
C ASN A 17 -4.95 -2.73 1.06
N VAL A 18 -4.10 -2.31 2.00
CA VAL A 18 -3.46 -1.00 2.04
C VAL A 18 -1.95 -1.11 2.28
N ALA A 19 -1.19 -0.23 1.66
CA ALA A 19 0.22 0.00 1.99
C ALA A 19 0.36 1.25 2.87
N THR A 20 1.49 1.34 3.58
CA THR A 20 1.91 2.56 4.29
C THR A 20 3.07 3.19 3.53
N ALA A 21 3.02 4.48 3.27
CA ALA A 21 4.12 5.19 2.62
C ALA A 21 5.33 5.33 3.57
N THR A 22 6.53 5.05 3.09
CA THR A 22 7.79 5.15 3.87
C THR A 22 8.54 6.46 3.61
N ARG A 23 7.98 7.32 2.76
CA ARG A 23 8.37 8.71 2.48
C ARG A 23 7.17 9.45 1.88
N ASP A 24 7.29 10.74 1.62
CA ASP A 24 6.30 11.45 0.80
C ASP A 24 6.32 10.94 -0.65
N LEU A 25 5.14 10.74 -1.20
CA LEU A 25 4.90 10.24 -2.56
C LEU A 25 4.01 11.22 -3.31
N GLU A 26 4.41 11.55 -4.53
CA GLU A 26 3.66 12.48 -5.40
C GLU A 26 2.53 11.77 -6.14
N VAL A 27 1.51 12.53 -6.53
CA VAL A 27 0.47 12.06 -7.44
C VAL A 27 1.08 11.55 -8.75
N GLY A 28 0.50 10.50 -9.33
CA GLY A 28 1.00 9.87 -10.55
C GLY A 28 2.20 8.95 -10.35
N THR A 29 2.80 8.91 -9.15
CA THR A 29 3.89 7.98 -8.84
C THR A 29 3.42 6.53 -9.04
N SER A 30 4.17 5.79 -9.86
CA SER A 30 4.04 4.34 -9.99
C SER A 30 4.82 3.65 -8.88
N VAL A 31 4.12 3.17 -7.85
CA VAL A 31 4.71 2.50 -6.70
C VAL A 31 4.81 1.00 -6.98
N PRO A 32 6.02 0.43 -7.14
CA PRO A 32 6.18 -1.01 -7.26
C PRO A 32 5.96 -1.67 -5.90
N LEU A 33 5.20 -2.76 -5.88
CA LEU A 33 4.85 -3.50 -4.68
C LEU A 33 5.15 -4.99 -4.87
N GLY A 34 5.65 -5.63 -3.81
CA GLY A 34 6.01 -7.05 -3.81
C GLY A 34 7.44 -7.34 -4.24
N GLU A 35 7.76 -8.63 -4.32
CA GLU A 35 9.09 -9.14 -4.68
C GLU A 35 9.36 -9.03 -6.19
N MET A 36 10.62 -9.21 -6.61
CA MET A 36 11.07 -9.07 -8.01
C MET A 36 10.18 -9.85 -9.01
N GLU A 37 9.77 -11.06 -8.64
CA GLU A 37 9.03 -12.00 -9.51
C GLU A 37 7.50 -11.77 -9.51
N LYS A 38 6.94 -11.09 -8.50
CA LYS A 38 5.48 -10.86 -8.35
C LYS A 38 5.17 -9.38 -8.16
N ARG A 39 5.89 -8.54 -8.91
CA ARG A 39 5.77 -7.09 -8.80
C ARG A 39 4.47 -6.64 -9.45
N HIS A 40 3.64 -5.97 -8.66
CA HIS A 40 2.49 -5.22 -9.15
C HIS A 40 2.71 -3.74 -8.88
N THR A 41 2.12 -2.88 -9.69
CA THR A 41 2.30 -1.43 -9.59
C THR A 41 0.98 -0.77 -9.24
N VAL A 42 1.03 0.17 -8.29
CA VAL A 42 -0.10 1.05 -7.97
C VAL A 42 0.25 2.47 -8.40
N VAL A 43 -0.63 3.10 -9.18
CA VAL A 43 -0.52 4.51 -9.56
C VAL A 43 -1.29 5.35 -8.54
N LEU A 44 -0.60 6.28 -7.90
CA LEU A 44 -1.22 7.17 -6.90
C LEU A 44 -2.11 8.22 -7.57
N LYS A 45 -3.32 8.39 -7.04
CA LYS A 45 -4.30 9.37 -7.54
C LYS A 45 -4.24 10.72 -6.82
N GLU A 46 -3.48 10.80 -5.74
CA GLU A 46 -3.28 11.99 -4.91
C GLU A 46 -1.91 11.87 -4.20
N PRO A 47 -1.34 12.96 -3.67
CA PRO A 47 -0.11 12.87 -2.87
C PRO A 47 -0.35 12.10 -1.56
N ILE A 48 0.61 11.26 -1.18
CA ILE A 48 0.57 10.48 0.06
C ILE A 48 1.76 10.86 0.94
N ARG A 49 1.48 11.40 2.13
CA ARG A 49 2.51 11.77 3.11
C ARG A 49 3.16 10.54 3.76
N PHE A 50 4.36 10.72 4.30
CA PHE A 50 5.01 9.75 5.16
C PHE A 50 4.06 9.19 6.24
N ALA A 51 4.11 7.87 6.45
CA ALA A 51 3.28 7.11 7.39
C ALA A 51 1.76 7.10 7.11
N HIS A 52 1.27 7.81 6.09
CA HIS A 52 -0.11 7.67 5.63
C HIS A 52 -0.31 6.38 4.81
N LYS A 53 -1.56 5.95 4.70
CA LYS A 53 -1.97 4.73 4.00
C LYS A 53 -2.58 5.06 2.64
N PHE A 54 -2.41 4.14 1.69
CA PHE A 54 -3.10 4.17 0.39
C PHE A 54 -3.55 2.76 0.00
N SER A 55 -4.62 2.68 -0.78
CA SER A 55 -5.23 1.40 -1.18
C SER A 55 -4.41 0.70 -2.27
N LEU A 56 -4.25 -0.62 -2.14
CA LEU A 56 -3.57 -1.45 -3.15
C LEU A 56 -4.48 -1.80 -4.34
N LYS A 57 -5.79 -1.67 -4.14
CA LYS A 57 -6.86 -1.97 -5.08
C LYS A 57 -8.09 -1.13 -4.69
N PRO A 58 -9.10 -0.98 -5.57
CA PRO A 58 -10.36 -0.36 -5.18
C PRO A 58 -10.96 -1.03 -3.94
N ILE A 59 -11.41 -0.24 -2.98
CA ILE A 59 -12.09 -0.71 -1.75
C ILE A 59 -13.46 -0.03 -1.72
N SER A 60 -14.53 -0.84 -1.66
CA SER A 60 -15.90 -0.33 -1.61
C SER A 60 -16.27 0.12 -0.20
N LYS A 61 -17.19 1.09 -0.07
CA LYS A 61 -17.71 1.55 1.23
C LYS A 61 -18.16 0.37 2.10
N GLY A 62 -17.82 0.40 3.38
CA GLY A 62 -18.14 -0.67 4.34
C GLY A 62 -17.29 -1.94 4.21
N THR A 63 -16.33 -1.99 3.27
CA THR A 63 -15.39 -3.11 3.16
C THR A 63 -14.29 -2.97 4.21
N ALA A 64 -13.84 -4.10 4.77
CA ALA A 64 -12.74 -4.14 5.73
C ALA A 64 -11.44 -3.56 5.15
N ILE A 65 -10.82 -2.64 5.90
CA ILE A 65 -9.42 -2.22 5.69
C ILE A 65 -8.52 -3.20 6.44
N ILE A 66 -7.62 -3.87 5.71
CA ILE A 66 -6.74 -4.90 6.25
C ILE A 66 -5.30 -4.39 6.25
N LYS A 67 -4.70 -4.33 7.44
CA LYS A 67 -3.28 -4.01 7.64
C LYS A 67 -2.68 -4.91 8.71
N TYR A 68 -1.42 -5.29 8.54
CA TYR A 68 -0.74 -6.28 9.41
C TYR A 68 -1.41 -7.66 9.35
N GLY A 69 -2.18 -7.93 8.30
CA GLY A 69 -2.99 -9.14 8.18
C GLY A 69 -4.33 -9.12 8.90
N GLU A 70 -4.66 -8.03 9.61
CA GLU A 70 -5.85 -7.90 10.44
C GLU A 70 -6.76 -6.76 10.00
N VAL A 71 -8.05 -6.85 10.35
CA VAL A 71 -9.01 -5.77 10.10
C VAL A 71 -8.73 -4.62 11.06
N ILE A 72 -8.47 -3.43 10.52
CA ILE A 72 -8.20 -2.21 11.30
C ILE A 72 -9.33 -1.17 11.21
N GLY A 73 -10.36 -1.43 10.41
CA GLY A 73 -11.48 -0.52 10.20
C GLY A 73 -12.28 -0.88 8.95
N LEU A 74 -13.22 0.00 8.58
CA LEU A 74 -14.05 -0.08 7.38
C LEU A 74 -13.82 1.15 6.50
N ALA A 75 -13.96 1.00 5.18
CA ALA A 75 -13.85 2.09 4.19
C ALA A 75 -15.07 3.01 4.16
#